data_AF-A0A7L4R692-F1
#
_entry.id   AF-A0A7L4R692-F1
#
_cell.length_a   1.000
_cell.length_b   1.000
_cell.length_c   1.000
_cell.angle_alpha   90.00
_cell.angle_beta   90.00
_cell.angle_gamma   90.00
#
_symmetry.space_group_name_H-M   'P 1'
#
loop_
_entity.id
_entity.type
_entity.pdbx_description
1 polymer ?
#
loop_
_entity_poly.entity_id
_entity_poly.type
_entity_poly.pdbx_seq_one_letter_code
_entity_poly.pdbx_strand_id
1 'polypeptide(L)' 'MGAYKYIRETYQNELRERPDFYKQKLTLWRKGEAIVRVERPSNLSRARVLGYKAKVGYAIVRVKMDKGRRRRP' A
#
# COMPACT_ATOMS: atom_id res chain seq x y z
N MET A 1 16.64 -5.69 -16.47
CA MET A 1 15.83 -4.45 -16.37
C MET A 1 14.42 -4.78 -16.85
N GLY A 2 13.39 -4.60 -16.03
CA GLY A 2 12.02 -4.96 -16.43
C GLY A 2 11.00 -4.02 -15.79
N ALA A 3 9.73 -4.13 -16.19
CA ALA A 3 8.64 -3.24 -15.76
C ALA A 3 8.59 -3.01 -14.23
N TYR A 4 8.94 -4.02 -13.42
CA TYR A 4 8.98 -3.90 -11.96
C TYR A 4 9.99 -2.87 -11.43
N LYS A 5 11.09 -2.63 -12.14
CA LYS A 5 12.07 -1.60 -11.76
C LYS A 5 11.43 -0.22 -11.85
N TYR A 6 10.78 0.08 -12.97
CA TYR A 6 10.07 1.35 -13.19
C TYR A 6 8.89 1.52 -12.24
N ILE A 7 8.13 0.45 -11.96
CA ILE A 7 7.03 0.48 -10.97
C ILE A 7 7.57 0.84 -9.57
N ARG A 8 8.76 0.33 -9.21
CA ARG A 8 9.39 0.65 -7.93
C ARG A 8 9.85 2.11 -7.88
N GLU A 9 10.49 2.60 -8.94
CA GLU A 9 10.98 3.98 -9.03
C GLU A 9 9.84 5.00 -9.02
N THR A 10 8.80 4.78 -9.83
CA THR A 10 7.58 5.61 -9.83
C THR A 10 6.96 5.66 -8.44
N TYR A 11 6.78 4.52 -7.76
CA TYR A 11 6.22 4.50 -6.41
C TYR A 11 7.09 5.26 -5.39
N GLN A 12 8.42 5.23 -5.53
CA GLN A 12 9.32 6.00 -4.66
C GLN A 12 9.22 7.51 -4.93
N ASN A 13 9.07 7.91 -6.18
CA ASN A 13 8.88 9.31 -6.57
C ASN A 13 7.52 9.83 -6.11
N GLU A 14 6.44 9.07 -6.31
CA GLU A 14 5.09 9.42 -5.81
C GLU A 14 5.08 9.67 -4.30
N LEU A 15 5.82 8.85 -3.55
CA LEU A 15 5.90 8.97 -2.09
C LEU A 15 6.64 10.25 -1.64
N ARG A 16 7.61 10.70 -2.45
CA ARG A 16 8.39 11.93 -2.22
C ARG A 16 7.60 13.17 -2.61
N GLU A 17 7.09 13.21 -3.84
CA GLU A 17 6.41 14.38 -4.41
C GLU A 17 5.01 14.59 -3.83
N ARG A 18 4.36 13.53 -3.36
CA ARG A 18 2.98 13.55 -2.83
C ARG A 18 2.00 14.28 -3.77
N PRO A 19 1.85 13.80 -5.01
CA PRO A 19 0.91 14.37 -5.97
C PRO A 19 -0.53 14.30 -5.44
N ASP A 20 -1.43 15.10 -6.02
CA ASP A 20 -2.77 15.25 -5.47
C ASP A 20 -3.60 13.97 -5.51
N PHE A 21 -3.41 13.10 -6.50
CA PHE A 21 -4.05 11.78 -6.52
C PHE A 21 -3.62 10.91 -5.31
N TYR A 22 -2.36 11.03 -4.87
CA TYR A 22 -1.86 10.28 -3.73
C TYR A 22 -2.48 10.80 -2.43
N LYS A 23 -2.60 12.13 -2.30
CA LYS A 23 -3.30 12.77 -1.17
C LYS A 23 -4.78 12.36 -1.13
N GLN A 24 -5.47 12.34 -2.27
CA GLN A 24 -6.86 11.92 -2.38
C GLN A 24 -7.03 10.46 -1.92
N LYS A 25 -6.15 9.54 -2.38
CA LYS A 25 -6.12 8.14 -1.90
C LYS A 25 -5.98 8.06 -0.39
N LEU A 26 -5.05 8.82 0.21
CA LEU A 26 -4.87 8.84 1.66
C LEU A 26 -6.11 9.36 2.40
N THR A 27 -6.76 10.40 1.91
CA THR A 27 -7.99 10.94 2.50
C THR A 27 -9.11 9.89 2.48
N LEU A 28 -9.28 9.17 1.36
CA LEU A 28 -10.24 8.07 1.27
C LEU A 28 -9.91 6.95 2.28
N TRP A 29 -8.64 6.59 2.44
CA TRP A 29 -8.23 5.55 3.39
C TRP A 29 -8.40 5.97 4.84
N ARG A 30 -8.27 7.26 5.17
CA ARG A 30 -8.55 7.76 6.52
C ARG A 30 -10.02 7.64 6.89
N LYS A 31 -10.92 7.92 5.92
CA LYS A 31 -12.37 7.85 6.10
C LYS A 31 -12.90 6.41 6.19
N GLY A 32 -12.16 5.43 5.67
CA GLY A 32 -12.54 4.03 5.72
C GLY A 32 -12.29 3.33 7.05
N GLU A 33 -12.75 2.08 7.13
CA GLU A 33 -12.56 1.18 8.27
C GLU A 33 -11.09 0.87 8.55
N ALA A 34 -10.82 0.42 9.77
CA ALA A 34 -9.47 0.10 10.22
C ALA A 34 -8.87 -1.11 9.48
N ILE A 35 -9.68 -2.11 9.14
CA ILE A 35 -9.26 -3.34 8.47
C ILE A 35 -10.16 -3.57 7.28
N VAL A 36 -9.62 -3.52 6.07
CA VAL A 36 -10.39 -3.71 4.83
C VAL A 36 -9.71 -4.73 3.94
N ARG A 37 -10.44 -5.75 3.51
CA ARG A 37 -9.96 -6.70 2.51
C ARG A 37 -9.90 -6.02 1.14
N VAL A 38 -8.79 -6.18 0.45
CA VAL A 38 -8.56 -5.61 -0.89
C VAL A 38 -8.30 -6.75 -1.87
N GLU A 39 -8.88 -6.65 -3.06
CA GLU A 39 -8.72 -7.68 -4.09
C GLU A 39 -7.29 -7.76 -4.66
N ARG A 40 -6.62 -6.61 -4.80
CA ARG A 40 -5.30 -6.49 -5.42
C ARG A 40 -4.35 -5.66 -4.57
N PRO A 41 -3.03 -5.93 -4.62
CA PRO A 41 -2.05 -5.17 -3.85
C PRO A 41 -1.94 -3.74 -4.40
N SER A 42 -1.82 -2.76 -3.51
CA SER A 42 -1.58 -1.36 -3.90
C SER A 42 -0.20 -1.15 -4.55
N ASN A 43 0.79 -1.98 -4.21
CA ASN A 43 2.09 -2.02 -4.86
C ASN A 43 2.44 -3.45 -5.27
N LEU A 44 2.30 -3.74 -6.57
CA LEU A 44 2.58 -5.06 -7.13
C LEU A 44 4.07 -5.43 -7.03
N SER A 45 4.98 -4.48 -7.28
CA SER A 45 6.43 -4.74 -7.23
C SER A 45 6.86 -5.22 -5.84
N ARG A 46 6.40 -4.56 -4.78
CA ARG A 46 6.69 -4.95 -3.40
C ARG A 46 5.99 -6.25 -3.02
N ALA A 47 4.73 -6.43 -3.43
CA ALA A 47 3.98 -7.65 -3.14
C ALA A 47 4.69 -8.89 -3.70
N ARG A 48 5.20 -8.83 -4.94
CA ARG A 48 5.94 -9.94 -5.57
C ARG A 48 7.22 -10.29 -4.80
N VAL A 49 7.96 -9.30 -4.31
CA VAL A 49 9.15 -9.52 -3.46
C VAL A 49 8.79 -10.20 -2.14
N LEU A 50 7.62 -9.90 -1.58
CA LEU A 50 7.09 -10.55 -0.37
C LEU A 50 6.45 -11.92 -0.63
N GLY A 51 6.50 -12.43 -1.86
CA GLY A 51 5.98 -13.75 -2.20
C GLY A 51 4.50 -13.78 -2.64
N TYR A 52 3.87 -12.63 -2.87
CA TYR A 52 2.54 -12.57 -3.46
C TYR A 52 2.54 -13.22 -4.85
N LYS A 53 1.56 -14.09 -5.08
CA LYS A 53 1.24 -14.63 -6.40
C LYS A 53 -0.24 -14.39 -6.65
N ALA A 54 -0.57 -13.96 -7.88
CA ALA A 54 -1.96 -13.80 -8.31
C ALA A 54 -2.57 -15.19 -8.58
N LYS A 55 -2.88 -15.91 -7.51
CA LYS A 55 -3.53 -17.22 -7.52
C LYS A 55 -4.58 -17.28 -6.42
N VAL A 56 -5.55 -18.17 -6.57
CA VAL A 56 -6.58 -18.41 -5.56
C VAL A 56 -5.89 -18.86 -4.25
N GLY A 57 -6.40 -18.38 -3.11
CA GLY A 57 -5.83 -18.63 -1.78
C GLY A 57 -4.98 -17.50 -1.20
N TYR A 58 -4.66 -16.46 -1.97
CA TYR A 58 -4.01 -15.25 -1.45
C TYR A 58 -5.08 -14.23 -1.05
N ALA A 59 -4.99 -13.72 0.18
CA ALA A 59 -5.80 -12.61 0.66
C ALA A 59 -4.90 -11.41 0.96
N ILE A 60 -5.34 -10.23 0.54
CA ILE A 60 -4.68 -8.97 0.86
C ILE A 60 -5.62 -8.15 1.72
N VAL A 61 -5.07 -7.59 2.79
CA VAL A 61 -5.81 -6.76 3.73
C VAL A 61 -5.03 -5.46 3.92
N ARG A 62 -5.74 -4.34 3.84
CA ARG A 62 -5.23 -3.03 4.20
C ARG A 62 -5.60 -2.75 5.65
N VAL A 63 -4.60 -2.38 6.45
CA VAL A 63 -4.79 -2.02 7.86
C VAL A 63 -4.37 -0.57 8.07
N LYS A 64 -5.23 0.20 8.74
CA LYS A 64 -4.93 1.54 9.25
C LYS A 64 -4.33 1.39 10.65
N MET A 65 -3.17 2.00 10.87
CA MET A 65 -2.55 2.10 12.19
C MET A 65 -2.31 3.55 12.53
N ASP A 66 -2.54 3.90 13.79
CA ASP A 66 -2.24 5.25 14.29
C ASP A 66 -0.74 5.44 14.41
N LYS A 67 -0.29 6.63 14.03
CA LYS A 67 1.12 7.00 14.14
C LYS A 67 1.39 7.47 15.57
N GLY A 68 2.35 6.85 16.25
CA GLY A 68 2.76 7.26 17.59
C GLY A 68 3.44 6.13 18.34
N ARG A 69 3.97 6.45 19.54
CA ARG A 69 4.43 5.43 20.48
C ARG A 69 3.27 5.04 21.38
N ARG A 70 3.15 3.75 21.68
CA ARG A 70 2.22 3.27 22.72
C ARG A 70 2.69 3.84 24.06
N ARG A 71 1.84 4.63 24.73
CA ARG A 71 2.08 5.04 26.12
C ARG A 71 1.97 3.81 27.01
N ARG A 72 2.94 3.61 27.91
CA ARG A 72 2.88 2.54 28.91
C ARG A 72 1.65 2.80 29.80
N PRO A 73 0.78 1.80 30.01
CA PRO A 73 -0.37 1.94 30.90
C PRO A 73 0.09 2.16 32.34
#